data_AF-A0A3N4S6D8-F1
#
_entry.id   AF-A0A3N4S6D8-F1
#
_cell.length_a   1.000
_cell.length_b   1.000
_cell.length_c   1.000
_cell.angle_alpha   90.00
_cell.angle_beta   90.00
_cell.angle_gamma   90.00
#
_symmetry.space_group_name_H-M   'P 1'
#
loop_
_entity.id
_entity.type
_entity.pdbx_description
1 polymer ?
#
loop_
_entity_poly.entity_id
_entity_poly.type
_entity_poly.pdbx_seq_one_letter_code
_entity_poly.pdbx_strand_id
1 'polypeptide(L)'
;MNVLDNVNDTSLTAFPATPHVTRGPTLPAHRLPHLPTPLDAFNAAPADEVGALLLHCLHSLRWSRRITDHRPYPDVASLLAAADEATYDLSPGDLSEALAGECLPPVPEGTYPAAHTALSAAHATYEARFGHVFIIYLGDTPPAESLDHVLAGIRSRLTNDPEEERVITAEQLRRLARGRLAEKLRGAGLNTSAAPPRWGSPRSSEFESGGATSPHGAAPGI
;
A
#
# COMPACT_ATOMS: atom_id res chain seq x y z
N MET A 1 -23.09 67.22 -80.31
CA MET A 1 -22.73 67.21 -78.88
C MET A 1 -22.56 65.76 -78.49
N ASN A 2 -21.31 65.30 -78.43
CA ASN A 2 -20.91 63.89 -78.34
C ASN A 2 -21.23 63.29 -76.97
N VAL A 3 -21.76 62.07 -76.96
CA VAL A 3 -21.50 61.10 -75.89
C VAL A 3 -20.94 59.86 -76.59
N LEU A 4 -19.63 59.69 -76.47
CA LEU A 4 -18.87 58.53 -76.90
C LEU A 4 -18.30 57.85 -75.65
N ASP A 5 -18.41 56.53 -75.68
CA ASP A 5 -17.58 55.51 -75.04
C ASP A 5 -17.31 55.61 -73.54
N ASN A 6 -17.73 54.58 -72.79
CA ASN A 6 -16.69 53.83 -72.10
C ASN A 6 -17.03 52.35 -71.94
N VAL A 7 -15.97 51.58 -72.11
CA VAL A 7 -15.88 50.14 -72.28
C VAL A 7 -15.96 49.44 -70.93
N ASN A 8 -16.64 48.29 -70.97
CA ASN A 8 -16.67 47.27 -69.95
C ASN A 8 -15.31 46.55 -69.88
N ASP A 9 -14.59 46.67 -68.77
CA ASP A 9 -13.78 45.57 -68.23
C ASP A 9 -13.33 45.86 -66.80
N THR A 10 -13.78 45.07 -65.83
CA THR A 10 -12.92 44.53 -64.76
C THR A 10 -13.67 43.36 -64.13
N SER A 11 -13.17 42.17 -64.44
CA SER A 11 -13.61 40.90 -63.90
C SER A 11 -13.43 40.79 -62.38
N LEU A 12 -14.50 40.32 -61.73
CA LEU A 12 -14.55 39.34 -60.65
C LEU A 12 -13.30 39.12 -59.78
N THR A 13 -13.44 39.39 -58.48
CA THR A 13 -12.90 38.50 -57.45
C THR A 13 -13.87 38.45 -56.26
N ALA A 14 -14.83 37.53 -56.34
CA ALA A 14 -15.68 37.19 -55.21
C ALA A 14 -14.90 36.23 -54.29
N PHE A 15 -14.66 36.64 -53.05
CA PHE A 15 -14.18 35.75 -52.00
C PHE A 15 -15.26 34.68 -51.70
N PRO A 16 -14.90 33.40 -51.58
CA PRO A 16 -15.88 32.39 -51.19
C PRO A 16 -16.35 32.64 -49.76
N ALA A 17 -17.67 32.62 -49.55
CA ALA A 17 -18.28 32.63 -48.24
C ALA A 17 -17.76 31.46 -47.39
N THR A 18 -17.39 31.74 -46.15
CA THR A 18 -17.03 30.73 -45.15
C THR A 18 -18.17 29.73 -44.96
N PRO A 19 -17.91 28.41 -44.95
CA PRO A 19 -18.95 27.45 -44.62
C PRO A 19 -19.37 27.65 -43.17
N HIS A 20 -20.65 27.89 -42.94
CA HIS A 20 -21.24 27.81 -41.62
C HIS A 20 -21.03 26.39 -41.07
N VAL A 21 -20.12 26.26 -40.11
CA VAL A 21 -20.00 25.05 -39.30
C VAL A 21 -21.22 25.04 -38.38
N THR A 22 -22.24 24.28 -38.76
CA THR A 22 -23.36 23.97 -37.86
C THR A 22 -22.80 23.16 -36.70
N ARG A 23 -22.64 23.79 -35.53
CA ARG A 23 -22.36 23.08 -34.28
C ARG A 23 -23.48 22.04 -34.09
N GLY A 24 -23.13 20.76 -34.14
CA GLY A 24 -24.03 19.68 -33.78
C GLY A 24 -24.58 19.86 -32.35
N PRO A 25 -25.71 19.21 -32.03
CA PRO A 25 -26.33 19.32 -30.70
C PRO A 25 -25.30 18.97 -29.63
N THR A 26 -25.17 19.84 -28.63
CA THR A 26 -24.30 19.62 -27.48
C THR A 26 -24.80 18.37 -26.76
N LEU A 27 -24.05 17.28 -26.85
CA LEU A 27 -24.33 16.08 -26.06
C LEU A 27 -24.40 16.49 -24.58
N PRO A 28 -25.43 16.07 -23.82
CA PRO A 28 -25.49 16.37 -22.40
C PRO A 28 -24.20 15.85 -21.75
N ALA A 29 -23.64 16.64 -20.83
CA ALA A 29 -22.45 16.22 -20.09
C ALA A 29 -22.78 14.90 -19.38
N HIS A 30 -22.32 13.79 -19.96
CA HIS A 30 -22.32 12.51 -19.27
C HIS A 30 -21.41 12.68 -18.07
N ARG A 31 -22.00 12.80 -16.88
CA ARG A 31 -21.26 12.72 -15.62
C ARG A 31 -20.51 11.40 -15.70
N LEU A 32 -19.17 11.47 -15.78
CA LEU A 32 -18.33 10.28 -15.80
C LEU A 32 -18.77 9.38 -14.64
N PRO A 33 -18.89 8.06 -14.83
CA PRO A 33 -19.20 7.15 -13.73
C PRO A 33 -18.18 7.42 -12.61
N HIS A 34 -18.68 7.74 -11.41
CA HIS A 34 -17.84 7.94 -10.23
C HIS A 34 -17.02 6.68 -10.03
N LEU A 35 -15.71 6.77 -10.24
CA LEU A 35 -14.83 5.66 -9.92
C LEU A 35 -14.79 5.55 -8.39
N PRO A 36 -15.02 4.36 -7.82
CA PRO A 36 -15.03 4.20 -6.37
C PRO A 36 -13.68 4.63 -5.82
N THR A 37 -13.71 5.53 -4.85
CA THR A 37 -12.53 5.91 -4.09
C THR A 37 -12.04 4.70 -3.28
N PRO A 38 -10.78 4.72 -2.79
CA PRO A 38 -10.31 3.68 -1.88
C PRO A 38 -11.21 3.48 -0.65
N LEU A 39 -11.83 4.57 -0.16
CA LEU A 39 -12.80 4.51 0.93
C LEU A 39 -14.14 3.89 0.49
N ASP A 40 -14.65 4.21 -0.70
CA ASP A 40 -15.85 3.57 -1.24
C ASP A 40 -15.65 2.06 -1.37
N ALA A 41 -14.46 1.66 -1.85
CA ALA A 41 -14.08 0.27 -1.99
C ALA A 41 -13.93 -0.42 -0.61
N PHE A 42 -13.32 0.24 0.38
CA PHE A 42 -13.27 -0.22 1.77
C PHE A 42 -14.66 -0.39 2.38
N ASN A 43 -15.58 0.55 2.15
CA ASN A 43 -16.94 0.49 2.67
C ASN A 43 -17.78 -0.63 2.04
N ALA A 44 -17.56 -0.93 0.75
CA ALA A 44 -18.32 -1.93 0.00
C ALA A 44 -17.73 -3.35 0.07
N ALA A 45 -16.46 -3.51 0.44
CA ALA A 45 -15.77 -4.80 0.43
C ALA A 45 -16.38 -5.81 1.45
N PRO A 46 -16.26 -7.12 1.19
CA PRO A 46 -16.62 -8.16 2.15
C PRO A 46 -15.95 -7.98 3.52
N ALA A 47 -16.64 -8.38 4.58
CA ALA A 47 -16.17 -8.18 5.96
C ALA A 47 -14.88 -8.94 6.28
N ASP A 48 -14.68 -10.12 5.69
CA ASP A 48 -13.48 -10.93 5.81
C ASP A 48 -12.27 -10.28 5.11
N GLU A 49 -12.46 -9.72 3.91
CA GLU A 49 -11.41 -8.98 3.20
C GLU A 49 -10.95 -7.73 3.98
N VAL A 50 -11.90 -6.94 4.48
CA VAL A 50 -11.60 -5.77 5.31
C VAL A 50 -10.95 -6.19 6.62
N GLY A 51 -11.46 -7.25 7.24
CA GLY A 51 -10.89 -7.79 8.48
C GLY A 51 -9.43 -8.21 8.31
N ALA A 52 -9.10 -8.88 7.21
CA ALA A 52 -7.73 -9.28 6.87
C ALA A 52 -6.80 -8.07 6.60
N LEU A 53 -7.30 -7.05 5.88
CA LEU A 53 -6.56 -5.81 5.65
C LEU A 53 -6.24 -5.12 6.98
N LEU A 54 -7.24 -5.00 7.86
CA LEU A 54 -7.11 -4.35 9.17
C LEU A 54 -6.17 -5.11 10.10
N LEU A 55 -6.15 -6.45 10.06
CA LEU A 55 -5.18 -7.27 10.81
C LEU A 55 -3.74 -7.01 10.40
N HIS A 56 -3.51 -6.56 9.17
CA HIS A 56 -2.19 -6.13 8.69
C HIS A 56 -1.83 -4.71 9.15
N CYS A 57 -2.81 -3.91 9.57
CA CYS A 57 -2.58 -2.61 10.18
C CYS A 57 -2.29 -2.75 11.68
N LEU A 58 -3.09 -3.56 12.37
CA LEU A 58 -2.94 -3.86 13.79
C LEU A 58 -3.31 -5.32 14.04
N HIS A 59 -2.41 -6.06 14.70
CA HIS A 59 -2.57 -7.49 14.98
C HIS A 59 -3.58 -7.78 16.11
N SER A 60 -4.72 -7.10 16.12
CA SER A 60 -5.81 -7.32 17.08
C SER A 60 -7.11 -7.66 16.35
N LEU A 61 -7.65 -8.84 16.65
CA LEU A 61 -8.93 -9.29 16.09
C LEU A 61 -10.10 -8.42 16.54
N ARG A 62 -10.09 -7.98 17.81
CA ARG A 62 -11.13 -7.12 18.37
C ARG A 62 -11.18 -5.77 17.65
N TRP A 63 -10.02 -5.14 17.46
CA TRP A 63 -9.91 -3.86 16.75
C TRP A 63 -10.40 -3.98 15.30
N SER A 64 -9.93 -5.01 14.59
CA SER A 64 -10.30 -5.27 13.20
C SER A 64 -11.80 -5.49 13.02
N ARG A 65 -12.43 -6.30 13.88
CA ARG A 65 -13.89 -6.51 13.87
C ARG A 65 -14.64 -5.23 14.13
N ARG A 66 -14.25 -4.47 15.16
CA ARG A 66 -14.92 -3.23 15.52
C ARG A 66 -14.97 -2.25 14.35
N ILE A 67 -13.87 -2.04 13.65
CA ILE A 67 -13.84 -1.13 12.50
C ILE A 67 -14.66 -1.69 11.34
N THR A 68 -14.55 -3.00 11.06
CA THR A 68 -15.31 -3.66 10.00
C THR A 68 -16.83 -3.52 10.21
N ASP A 69 -17.30 -3.67 11.45
CA ASP A 69 -18.73 -3.68 11.81
C ASP A 69 -19.37 -2.28 11.82
N HIS A 70 -18.56 -1.21 11.93
CA HIS A 70 -19.05 0.17 11.98
C HIS A 70 -19.07 0.87 10.61
N ARG A 71 -18.75 0.14 9.53
CA ARG A 71 -18.90 0.64 8.17
C ARG A 71 -20.40 0.89 7.87
N PRO A 72 -20.73 1.87 7.00
CA PRO A 72 -19.81 2.69 6.21
C PRO A 72 -19.29 3.93 6.94
N TYR A 73 -18.07 4.34 6.61
CA TYR A 73 -17.49 5.62 7.05
C TYR A 73 -17.73 6.72 6.02
N PRO A 74 -18.14 7.94 6.42
CA PRO A 74 -18.48 9.01 5.49
C PRO A 74 -17.24 9.65 4.83
N ASP A 75 -16.09 9.61 5.50
CA ASP A 75 -14.82 10.16 5.00
C ASP A 75 -13.63 9.48 5.69
N VAL A 76 -12.42 9.72 5.16
CA VAL A 76 -11.19 9.10 5.67
C VAL A 76 -10.86 9.57 7.08
N ALA A 77 -11.15 10.84 7.43
CA ALA A 77 -10.87 11.34 8.77
C ALA A 77 -11.76 10.63 9.82
N SER A 78 -13.03 10.38 9.49
CA SER A 78 -13.97 9.61 10.31
C SER A 78 -13.51 8.16 10.51
N LEU A 79 -12.99 7.49 9.47
CA LEU A 79 -12.41 6.15 9.59
C LEU A 79 -11.16 6.15 10.48
N LEU A 80 -10.23 7.10 10.27
CA LEU A 80 -9.01 7.16 11.08
C LEU A 80 -9.29 7.55 12.54
N ALA A 81 -10.32 8.38 12.80
CA ALA A 81 -10.78 8.67 14.15
C ALA A 81 -11.38 7.42 14.82
N ALA A 82 -12.23 6.66 14.11
CA ALA A 82 -12.76 5.40 14.64
C ALA A 82 -11.65 4.38 14.94
N ALA A 83 -10.59 4.35 14.13
CA ALA A 83 -9.42 3.53 14.37
C ALA A 83 -8.64 3.94 15.63
N ASP A 84 -8.47 5.24 15.86
CA ASP A 84 -7.86 5.78 17.08
C ASP A 84 -8.68 5.41 18.33
N GLU A 85 -9.99 5.67 18.31
CA GLU A 85 -10.91 5.32 19.40
C GLU A 85 -10.91 3.82 19.69
N ALA A 86 -10.95 2.97 18.65
CA ALA A 86 -10.87 1.53 18.81
C ALA A 86 -9.55 1.07 19.45
N THR A 87 -8.47 1.85 19.30
CA THR A 87 -7.18 1.55 19.93
C THR A 87 -7.16 1.94 21.42
N TYR A 88 -7.81 3.05 21.79
CA TYR A 88 -7.97 3.42 23.20
C TYR A 88 -8.80 2.41 24.00
N ASP A 89 -9.77 1.77 23.34
CA ASP A 89 -10.65 0.77 23.95
C ASP A 89 -10.05 -0.65 24.02
N LEU A 90 -8.78 -0.83 23.65
CA LEU A 90 -8.10 -2.12 23.76
C LEU A 90 -7.93 -2.51 25.23
N SER A 91 -8.33 -3.75 25.55
CA SER A 91 -7.98 -4.32 26.84
C SER A 91 -6.48 -4.63 26.89
N PRO A 92 -5.91 -4.84 28.10
CA PRO A 92 -4.52 -5.29 28.22
C PRO A 92 -4.22 -6.56 27.41
N GLY A 93 -5.18 -7.49 27.30
CA GLY A 93 -5.03 -8.70 26.49
C GLY A 93 -5.00 -8.42 24.98
N ASP A 94 -5.84 -7.50 24.50
CA ASP A 94 -5.85 -7.09 23.09
C ASP A 94 -4.55 -6.35 22.73
N LEU A 95 -4.02 -5.54 23.66
CA LEU A 95 -2.73 -4.86 23.50
C LEU A 95 -1.58 -5.87 23.43
N SER A 96 -1.55 -6.88 24.32
CA SER A 96 -0.54 -7.95 24.28
C SER A 96 -0.62 -8.79 23.00
N GLU A 97 -1.82 -9.11 22.52
CA GLU A 97 -2.04 -9.79 21.23
C GLU A 97 -1.42 -8.97 20.09
N ALA A 98 -1.75 -7.68 20.04
CA ALA A 98 -1.26 -6.79 19.00
C ALA A 98 0.27 -6.69 19.01
N LEU A 99 0.88 -6.53 20.19
CA LEU A 99 2.33 -6.45 20.35
C LEU A 99 3.05 -7.75 19.99
N ALA A 100 2.43 -8.91 20.26
CA ALA A 100 3.01 -10.21 19.90
C ALA A 100 3.09 -10.42 18.37
N GLY A 101 2.27 -9.73 17.58
CA GLY A 101 2.33 -9.73 16.13
C GLY A 101 3.32 -8.73 15.53
N GLU A 102 3.90 -7.84 16.33
CA GLU A 102 4.84 -6.83 15.85
C GLU A 102 6.25 -7.41 15.63
N CYS A 103 6.94 -6.86 14.64
CA CYS A 103 8.32 -7.21 14.33
C CYS A 103 9.25 -6.05 14.66
N LEU A 104 10.49 -6.37 15.01
CA LEU A 104 11.53 -5.40 15.26
C LEU A 104 11.74 -4.50 14.02
N PRO A 105 11.94 -3.19 14.19
CA PRO A 105 12.30 -2.33 13.07
C PRO A 105 13.56 -2.87 12.36
N PRO A 106 13.56 -2.96 11.01
CA PRO A 106 14.74 -3.42 10.30
C PRO A 106 15.90 -2.44 10.54
N VAL A 107 17.09 -2.97 10.79
CA VAL A 107 18.29 -2.14 10.93
C VAL A 107 18.71 -1.64 9.54
N PRO A 108 18.92 -0.33 9.33
CA PRO A 108 19.32 0.20 8.02
C PRO A 108 20.61 -0.45 7.50
N GLU A 109 20.62 -0.77 6.20
CA GLU A 109 21.81 -1.27 5.51
C GLU A 109 22.94 -0.24 5.59
N GLY A 110 24.15 -0.69 5.91
CA GLY A 110 25.32 0.19 6.14
C GLY A 110 25.55 0.60 7.59
N THR A 111 24.74 0.13 8.55
CA THR A 111 25.05 0.23 9.97
C THR A 111 26.30 -0.60 10.29
N TYR A 112 27.31 0.03 10.93
CA TYR A 112 28.54 -0.67 11.34
C TYR A 112 28.21 -1.90 12.21
N PRO A 113 28.91 -3.05 12.05
CA PRO A 113 28.59 -4.28 12.77
C PRO A 113 28.49 -4.13 14.31
N ALA A 114 29.33 -3.29 14.91
CA ALA A 114 29.27 -3.02 16.34
C ALA A 114 28.00 -2.27 16.77
N ALA A 115 27.53 -1.32 15.95
CA ALA A 115 26.28 -0.61 16.20
C ALA A 115 25.07 -1.54 16.03
N HIS A 116 25.13 -2.48 15.08
CA HIS A 116 24.12 -3.53 14.94
C HIS A 116 24.03 -4.41 16.19
N THR A 117 25.17 -4.92 16.69
CA THR A 117 25.21 -5.74 17.92
C THR A 117 24.68 -4.97 19.14
N ALA A 118 25.08 -3.70 19.29
CA ALA A 118 24.62 -2.87 20.41
C ALA A 118 23.11 -2.62 20.37
N LEU A 119 22.55 -2.35 19.18
CA LEU A 119 21.11 -2.15 19.00
C LEU A 119 20.33 -3.44 19.25
N SER A 120 20.80 -4.58 18.76
CA SER A 120 20.20 -5.89 19.04
C SER A 120 20.22 -6.25 20.53
N ALA A 121 21.31 -5.94 21.23
CA ALA A 121 21.40 -6.13 22.68
C ALA A 121 20.42 -5.22 23.45
N ALA A 122 20.25 -3.97 23.00
CA ALA A 122 19.28 -3.05 23.58
C ALA A 122 17.84 -3.55 23.39
N HIS A 123 17.52 -4.09 22.21
CA HIS A 123 16.22 -4.72 21.95
C HIS A 123 15.97 -5.94 22.85
N ALA A 124 16.95 -6.84 22.98
CA ALA A 124 16.84 -8.00 23.86
C ALA A 124 16.65 -7.60 25.34
N THR A 125 17.34 -6.54 25.77
CA THR A 125 17.17 -5.98 27.13
C THR A 125 15.77 -5.39 27.32
N TYR A 126 15.27 -4.69 26.29
CA TYR A 126 13.92 -4.12 26.30
C TYR A 126 12.86 -5.23 26.42
N GLU A 127 12.95 -6.25 25.58
CA GLU A 127 12.01 -7.38 25.58
C GLU A 127 12.04 -8.14 26.91
N ALA A 128 13.23 -8.40 27.46
CA ALA A 128 13.36 -9.06 28.77
C ALA A 128 12.74 -8.25 29.92
N ARG A 129 12.78 -6.91 29.84
CA ARG A 129 12.24 -6.02 30.88
C ARG A 129 10.73 -5.84 30.77
N PHE A 130 10.22 -5.62 29.56
CA PHE A 130 8.83 -5.21 29.33
C PHE A 130 7.93 -6.34 28.79
N GLY A 131 8.51 -7.46 28.36
CA GLY A 131 7.77 -8.64 27.89
C GLY A 131 7.18 -8.51 26.49
N HIS A 132 7.63 -7.51 25.71
CA HIS A 132 7.19 -7.31 24.32
C HIS A 132 8.29 -6.62 23.50
N VAL A 133 8.18 -6.71 22.17
CA VAL A 133 9.12 -6.07 21.25
C VAL A 133 9.08 -4.54 21.37
N PHE A 134 10.22 -3.90 21.09
CA PHE A 134 10.29 -2.45 21.01
C PHE A 134 9.61 -1.96 19.73
N ILE A 135 8.55 -1.16 19.90
CA ILE A 135 7.84 -0.51 18.79
C ILE A 135 8.00 1.00 18.85
N ILE A 136 8.14 1.65 17.71
CA ILE A 136 8.21 3.10 17.60
C ILE A 136 7.60 3.55 16.28
N TYR A 137 6.78 4.59 16.32
CA TYR A 137 6.24 5.23 15.13
C TYR A 137 7.24 6.26 14.61
N LEU A 138 7.59 6.14 13.32
CA LEU A 138 8.54 7.01 12.62
C LEU A 138 7.92 7.74 11.42
N GLY A 139 6.60 7.69 11.24
CA GLY A 139 5.95 8.21 10.02
C GLY A 139 6.06 9.72 9.84
N ASP A 140 6.36 10.47 10.91
CA ASP A 140 6.60 11.92 10.88
C ASP A 140 8.10 12.27 10.96
N THR A 141 8.98 11.26 10.98
CA THR A 141 10.43 11.41 11.13
C THR A 141 11.11 11.34 9.77
N PRO A 142 12.01 12.28 9.42
CA PRO A 142 12.81 12.18 8.20
C PRO A 142 13.59 10.85 8.16
N PRO A 143 13.74 10.21 6.98
CA PRO A 143 14.48 8.95 6.87
C PRO A 143 15.92 9.05 7.41
N ALA A 144 16.57 10.19 7.22
CA ALA A 144 17.94 10.45 7.70
C ALA A 144 18.04 10.48 9.24
N GLU A 145 16.96 10.83 9.94
CA GLU A 145 16.92 10.96 11.41
C GLU A 145 16.30 9.73 12.08
N SER A 146 15.79 8.77 11.29
CA SER A 146 15.04 7.62 11.80
C SER A 146 15.88 6.75 12.75
N LEU A 147 17.15 6.52 12.42
CA LEU A 147 18.04 5.72 13.27
C LEU A 147 18.32 6.42 14.61
N ASP A 148 18.58 7.73 14.57
CA ASP A 148 18.81 8.52 15.78
C ASP A 148 17.57 8.53 16.69
N HIS A 149 16.38 8.61 16.09
CA HIS A 149 15.12 8.54 16.82
C HIS A 149 14.90 7.16 17.46
N VAL A 150 15.21 6.07 16.75
CA VAL A 150 15.17 4.71 17.31
C VAL A 150 16.13 4.58 18.50
N LEU A 151 17.38 5.04 18.33
CA LEU A 151 18.41 4.95 19.37
C LEU A 151 18.07 5.79 20.60
N ALA A 152 17.59 7.03 20.40
CA ALA A 152 17.14 7.88 21.49
C ALA A 152 15.92 7.27 22.20
N GLY A 153 14.96 6.78 21.42
CA GLY A 153 13.74 6.15 21.92
C GLY A 153 14.03 4.94 22.80
N ILE A 154 14.84 3.98 22.33
CA ILE A 154 15.12 2.77 23.10
C ILE A 154 15.93 3.06 24.36
N ARG A 155 16.90 3.97 24.29
CA ARG A 155 17.71 4.37 25.46
C ARG A 155 16.86 5.03 26.54
N SER A 156 16.00 5.96 26.15
CA SER A 156 15.10 6.65 27.08
C SER A 156 14.12 5.66 27.70
N ARG A 157 13.45 4.85 26.87
CA ARG A 157 12.37 3.97 27.30
C ARG A 157 12.83 2.79 28.16
N LEU A 158 14.08 2.35 27.99
CA LEU A 158 14.70 1.38 28.90
C LEU A 158 14.79 1.88 30.35
N THR A 159 14.69 3.18 30.62
CA THR A 159 14.71 3.71 31.99
C THR A 159 13.32 3.83 32.64
N ASN A 160 12.25 3.73 31.85
CA ASN A 160 10.88 3.92 32.31
C ASN A 160 10.41 2.80 33.25
N ASP A 161 9.51 3.13 34.16
CA ASP A 161 8.74 2.10 34.88
C ASP A 161 7.80 1.35 33.90
N PRO A 162 7.51 0.05 34.10
CA PRO A 162 6.62 -0.71 33.22
C PRO A 162 5.22 -0.08 33.03
N GLU A 163 4.70 0.66 34.00
CA GLU A 163 3.40 1.33 33.87
C GLU A 163 3.43 2.50 32.90
N GLU A 164 4.46 3.33 33.00
CA GLU A 164 4.70 4.46 32.09
C GLU A 164 4.97 3.94 30.67
N GLU A 165 5.78 2.88 30.57
CA GLU A 165 6.13 2.29 29.28
C GLU A 165 4.92 1.68 28.57
N ARG A 166 3.96 1.11 29.32
CA ARG A 166 2.69 0.64 28.76
C ARG A 166 1.91 1.76 28.06
N VAL A 167 1.84 2.94 28.69
CA VAL A 167 1.11 4.09 28.13
C VAL A 167 1.79 4.57 26.85
N ILE A 168 3.12 4.68 26.86
CA ILE A 168 3.90 5.07 25.68
C ILE A 168 3.72 4.03 24.57
N THR A 169 3.83 2.75 24.89
CA THR A 169 3.68 1.65 23.92
C THR A 169 2.29 1.64 23.28
N ALA A 170 1.21 1.81 24.07
CA ALA A 170 -0.14 1.91 23.53
C ALA A 170 -0.29 3.08 22.54
N GLU A 171 0.32 4.23 22.85
CA GLU A 171 0.34 5.39 21.95
C GLU A 171 1.15 5.14 20.68
N GLN A 172 2.33 4.51 20.77
CA GLN A 172 3.10 4.13 19.59
C GLN A 172 2.31 3.18 18.68
N LEU A 173 1.62 2.21 19.26
CA LEU A 173 0.83 1.23 18.53
C LEU A 173 -0.35 1.89 17.81
N ARG A 174 -1.03 2.85 18.46
CA ARG A 174 -2.08 3.66 17.84
C ARG A 174 -1.58 4.40 16.61
N ARG A 175 -0.44 5.08 16.73
CA ARG A 175 0.16 5.81 15.61
C ARG A 175 0.58 4.87 14.47
N LEU A 176 1.14 3.69 14.77
CA LEU A 176 1.45 2.66 13.79
C LEU A 176 0.20 2.18 13.04
N ALA A 177 -0.86 1.81 13.77
CA ALA A 177 -2.12 1.35 13.18
C ALA A 177 -2.73 2.42 12.26
N ARG A 178 -2.79 3.68 12.74
CA ARG A 178 -3.27 4.83 11.96
C ARG A 178 -2.43 5.06 10.70
N GLY A 179 -1.10 5.03 10.82
CA GLY A 179 -0.17 5.23 9.71
C GLY A 179 -0.32 4.15 8.63
N ARG A 180 -0.36 2.87 9.05
CA ARG A 180 -0.55 1.71 8.16
C ARG A 180 -1.90 1.78 7.45
N LEU A 181 -2.98 2.12 8.16
CA LEU A 181 -4.31 2.26 7.56
C LEU A 181 -4.36 3.40 6.53
N ALA A 182 -3.77 4.56 6.85
CA ALA A 182 -3.66 5.67 5.93
C ALA A 182 -2.83 5.33 4.69
N GLU A 183 -1.76 4.54 4.84
CA GLU A 183 -0.97 4.01 3.71
C GLU A 183 -1.81 3.08 2.84
N LYS A 184 -2.56 2.14 3.43
CA LYS A 184 -3.47 1.27 2.67
C LYS A 184 -4.50 2.08 1.89
N LEU A 185 -5.07 3.15 2.45
CA LEU A 185 -6.03 3.99 1.72
C LEU A 185 -5.39 4.84 0.61
N ARG A 186 -4.09 5.16 0.71
CA ARG A 186 -3.35 5.86 -0.35
C ARG A 186 -2.88 4.92 -1.46
N GLY A 187 -2.48 3.69 -1.10
CA GLY A 187 -1.98 2.67 -2.03
C GLY A 187 -3.06 1.75 -2.61
N ALA A 188 -4.24 1.67 -1.98
CA ALA A 188 -5.35 0.84 -2.45
C ALA A 188 -6.11 1.53 -3.58
N GLY A 189 -5.57 1.42 -4.80
CA GLY A 189 -6.38 0.68 -5.77
C GLY A 189 -6.44 -0.75 -5.24
N LEU A 190 -7.55 -1.15 -4.62
CA LEU A 190 -7.74 -2.56 -4.27
C LEU A 190 -7.43 -3.35 -5.53
N ASN A 191 -6.44 -4.23 -5.49
CA ASN A 191 -6.10 -5.09 -6.61
C ASN A 191 -7.37 -5.83 -7.02
N THR A 192 -8.04 -5.33 -8.05
CA THR A 192 -9.05 -6.09 -8.79
C THR A 192 -8.29 -7.29 -9.31
N SER A 193 -8.55 -8.44 -8.71
CA SER A 193 -8.02 -9.76 -9.06
C SER A 193 -7.56 -9.82 -10.52
N ALA A 194 -6.25 -9.66 -10.76
CA ALA A 194 -5.66 -10.01 -12.03
C ALA A 194 -5.82 -11.52 -12.19
N ALA A 195 -6.52 -11.91 -13.26
CA ALA A 195 -6.77 -13.29 -13.66
C ALA A 195 -5.51 -14.17 -13.50
N PRO A 196 -5.67 -15.47 -13.16
CA PRO A 196 -4.52 -16.35 -13.00
C PRO A 196 -3.72 -16.41 -14.31
N PRO A 197 -2.38 -16.54 -14.25
CA PRO A 197 -1.59 -16.71 -15.45
C PRO A 197 -2.06 -17.99 -16.15
N ARG A 198 -2.49 -17.86 -17.41
CA ARG A 198 -2.67 -19.00 -18.31
C ARG A 198 -1.29 -19.58 -18.57
N TRP A 199 -0.86 -20.51 -17.71
CA TRP A 199 0.25 -21.39 -18.05
C TRP A 199 -0.15 -22.16 -19.30
N GLY A 200 0.57 -21.90 -20.40
CA GLY A 200 0.39 -22.62 -21.65
C GLY A 200 0.62 -24.11 -21.43
N SER A 201 -0.31 -24.93 -21.91
CA SER A 201 -0.18 -26.38 -21.91
C SER A 201 1.17 -26.80 -22.52
N PRO A 202 1.94 -27.70 -21.88
CA PRO A 202 3.08 -28.32 -22.55
C PRO A 202 2.55 -29.15 -23.72
N ARG A 203 3.03 -28.83 -24.93
CA ARG A 203 2.84 -29.64 -26.13
C ARG A 203 3.41 -31.04 -25.86
N SER A 204 2.58 -32.05 -26.07
CA SER A 204 2.90 -33.47 -25.92
C SER A 204 4.19 -33.85 -26.64
N SER A 205 4.96 -34.68 -25.96
CA SER A 205 6.15 -35.39 -26.43
C SER A 205 5.87 -36.24 -27.68
N GLU A 206 6.56 -35.95 -28.77
CA GLU A 206 6.96 -36.95 -29.77
C GLU A 206 8.47 -37.17 -29.57
N PHE A 207 8.83 -38.27 -28.94
CA PHE A 207 10.18 -38.80 -28.96
C PHE A 207 10.15 -40.03 -29.87
N GLU A 208 10.59 -39.84 -31.10
CA GLU A 208 10.83 -40.92 -32.06
C GLU A 208 11.93 -41.84 -31.54
N SER A 209 11.62 -43.13 -31.60
CA SER A 209 12.55 -44.23 -31.40
C SER A 209 13.56 -44.30 -32.55
N GLY A 210 14.84 -44.47 -32.25
CA GLY A 210 15.80 -44.83 -33.29
C GLY A 210 17.24 -45.01 -32.79
N GLY A 211 17.70 -46.27 -32.82
CA GLY A 211 19.08 -46.55 -33.21
C GLY A 211 20.06 -46.91 -32.10
N ALA A 212 20.23 -48.22 -31.90
CA ALA A 212 21.28 -48.82 -31.11
C ALA A 212 22.67 -48.67 -31.75
N THR A 213 23.70 -48.53 -30.93
CA THR A 213 25.01 -49.17 -31.17
C THR A 213 25.80 -49.30 -29.88
N SER A 214 26.21 -50.53 -29.55
CA SER A 214 27.19 -50.86 -28.53
C SER A 214 28.55 -50.21 -28.80
N PRO A 215 29.49 -50.23 -27.82
CA PRO A 215 30.45 -51.32 -27.89
C PRO A 215 30.81 -52.00 -26.57
N HIS A 216 31.14 -53.26 -26.79
CA HIS A 216 31.84 -54.24 -25.98
C HIS A 216 33.22 -53.76 -25.53
N GLY A 217 33.63 -54.05 -24.29
CA GLY A 217 35.00 -53.81 -23.84
C GLY A 217 35.21 -54.08 -22.36
N ALA A 218 35.54 -55.32 -22.02
CA ALA A 218 35.85 -55.80 -20.68
C ALA A 218 37.26 -55.40 -20.20
N ALA A 219 37.43 -55.19 -18.89
CA ALA A 219 38.41 -55.88 -18.01
C ALA A 219 38.47 -55.23 -16.61
N PRO A 220 38.61 -56.02 -15.53
CA PRO A 220 38.99 -55.55 -14.20
C PRO A 220 40.47 -55.88 -13.88
N GLY A 221 41.14 -55.08 -13.05
CA GLY A 221 42.37 -55.52 -12.41
C GLY A 221 43.32 -54.43 -11.90
N ILE A 222 43.45 -54.40 -10.57
CA ILE A 222 44.53 -53.87 -9.69
C ILE A 222 44.65 -52.35 -9.58
#